data_AF-A0A4Y2TF37-F1
#
_entry.id   AF-A0A4Y2TF37-F1
#
_cell.length_a   1.000
_cell.length_b   1.000
_cell.length_c   1.000
_cell.angle_alpha   90.00
_cell.angle_beta   90.00
_cell.angle_gamma   90.00
#
_symmetry.space_group_name_H-M   'P 1'
#
loop_
_entity.id
_entity.type
_entity.pdbx_description
1 polymer ?
#
loop_
_entity_poly.entity_id
_entity_poly.type
_entity_poly.pdbx_seq_one_letter_code
_entity_poly.pdbx_strand_id
1 'polypeptide(L)'
;MNKTDFYSPIGLIRILKQVNPRHPYRVIQMRSADFKDFQGTAKLLNYMIVPFASVTVLKFTRTLHTVNFKTSHDKFEPENSANIKFTETSMRDSKKHIKQKKTSKTAVLSCSK
;
A
#
# COMPACT_ATOMS: atom_id res chain seq x y z
N MET A 1 -18.46 -17.05 -0.85
CA MET A 1 -17.61 -15.94 -0.38
C MET A 1 -16.51 -16.54 0.47
N ASN A 2 -15.25 -16.41 0.05
CA ASN A 2 -14.15 -17.09 0.73
C ASN A 2 -13.86 -16.32 2.02
N LYS A 3 -14.01 -16.97 3.17
CA LYS A 3 -13.69 -16.36 4.48
C LYS A 3 -12.20 -16.06 4.50
N THR A 4 -11.85 -14.81 4.77
CA THR A 4 -10.45 -14.36 4.85
C THR A 4 -10.16 -14.02 6.30
N ASP A 5 -9.28 -14.79 6.94
CA ASP A 5 -8.94 -14.64 8.34
C ASP A 5 -7.53 -14.05 8.48
N PHE A 6 -7.37 -13.08 9.37
CA PHE A 6 -6.09 -12.44 9.65
C PHE A 6 -5.50 -13.03 10.93
N TYR A 7 -4.23 -13.45 10.87
CA TYR A 7 -3.53 -14.06 11.99
C TYR A 7 -2.29 -13.26 12.38
N SER A 8 -2.03 -13.17 13.68
CA SER A 8 -0.72 -12.74 14.16
C SER A 8 0.35 -13.78 13.77
N PRO A 9 1.65 -13.41 13.71
CA PRO A 9 2.71 -14.37 13.35
C PRO A 9 2.70 -15.63 14.23
N ILE A 10 2.42 -15.48 15.52
CA ILE A 10 2.33 -16.59 16.48
C ILE A 10 1.09 -17.45 16.21
N GLY A 11 -0.06 -16.81 15.95
CA GLY A 11 -1.30 -17.52 15.62
C GLY A 11 -1.17 -18.33 14.33
N LEU A 12 -0.51 -17.75 13.32
CA LEU A 12 -0.23 -18.43 12.05
C LEU A 12 0.65 -19.66 12.27
N ILE A 13 1.74 -19.55 13.05
CA ILE A 13 2.62 -20.70 13.35
C ILE A 13 1.85 -21.82 14.05
N ARG A 14 0.96 -21.51 14.99
CA ARG A 14 0.14 -22.52 15.68
C ARG A 14 -0.75 -23.28 14.71
N ILE A 15 -1.38 -22.57 13.78
CA ILE A 15 -2.22 -23.18 12.74
C ILE A 15 -1.38 -24.04 11.82
N LEU A 16 -0.25 -23.52 11.34
CA LEU A 16 0.68 -24.27 10.48
C LEU A 16 1.19 -25.57 11.13
N LYS A 17 1.36 -25.59 12.46
CA LYS A 17 1.74 -26.81 13.20
C LYS A 17 0.63 -27.86 13.29
N GLN A 18 -0.64 -27.45 13.19
CA GLN A 18 -1.79 -28.35 13.28
C GLN A 18 -2.25 -28.91 11.93
N VAL A 19 -1.63 -28.47 10.83
CA VAL A 19 -2.04 -28.85 9.47
C VAL A 19 -1.77 -30.33 9.21
N ASN A 20 -2.72 -30.98 8.55
CA ASN A 20 -2.54 -32.34 8.05
C ASN A 20 -1.40 -32.37 7.01
N PRO A 21 -0.30 -33.12 7.24
CA PRO A 21 0.82 -33.19 6.30
C PRO A 21 0.45 -33.70 4.90
N ARG A 22 -0.64 -34.48 4.78
CA ARG A 22 -1.13 -34.98 3.48
C ARG A 22 -1.86 -33.91 2.65
N HIS A 23 -2.32 -32.84 3.31
CA HIS A 23 -3.05 -31.73 2.69
C HIS A 23 -2.55 -30.39 3.24
N PRO A 24 -1.31 -29.99 2.90
CA PRO A 24 -0.72 -28.77 3.42
C PRO A 24 -1.45 -27.52 2.89
N TYR A 25 -1.41 -26.44 3.66
CA TYR A 25 -1.84 -25.13 3.15
C TYR A 25 -0.90 -24.65 2.04
N ARG A 26 -1.50 -24.00 1.03
CA ARG A 26 -0.74 -23.27 0.02
C ARG A 26 -0.36 -21.90 0.59
N VAL A 27 0.91 -21.74 0.95
CA VAL A 27 1.45 -20.46 1.39
C VAL A 27 1.70 -19.58 0.16
N ILE A 28 1.02 -18.43 0.09
CA ILE A 28 1.28 -17.39 -0.92
C ILE A 28 1.99 -16.25 -0.19
N GLN A 29 3.30 -16.15 -0.40
CA GLN A 29 4.08 -15.05 0.13
C GLN A 29 3.96 -13.84 -0.80
N MET A 30 3.59 -12.68 -0.25
CA MET A 30 3.61 -11.43 -1.00
C MET A 30 5.06 -11.08 -1.38
N ARG A 31 5.26 -10.68 -2.63
CA ARG A 31 6.53 -10.12 -3.13
C ARG A 31 6.60 -8.64 -2.81
N SER A 32 7.80 -8.06 -2.85
CA SER A 32 8.00 -6.60 -2.69
C SER A 32 7.09 -5.77 -3.60
N ALA A 33 6.88 -6.23 -4.84
CA ALA A 33 5.99 -5.60 -5.82
C ALA A 33 4.49 -5.66 -5.44
N ASP A 34 4.09 -6.58 -4.57
CA ASP A 34 2.71 -6.70 -4.10
C ASP A 34 2.42 -5.73 -2.92
N PHE A 35 3.47 -5.18 -2.28
CA PHE A 35 3.32 -4.15 -1.25
C PHE A 35 3.03 -2.81 -1.91
N LYS A 36 1.93 -2.18 -1.50
CA LYS A 36 1.56 -0.84 -1.94
C LYS A 36 2.30 0.19 -1.10
N ASP A 37 2.93 1.17 -1.75
CA ASP A 37 3.55 2.31 -1.07
C ASP A 37 2.49 3.34 -0.66
N PHE A 38 1.81 3.05 0.46
CA PHE A 38 0.82 3.97 1.01
C PHE A 38 1.43 5.29 1.47
N GLN A 39 2.68 5.28 1.95
CA GLN A 39 3.34 6.47 2.45
C GLN A 39 3.72 7.43 1.32
N GLY A 40 4.34 6.92 0.25
CA GLY A 40 4.65 7.72 -0.95
C GLY A 40 3.39 8.21 -1.65
N THR A 41 2.37 7.36 -1.76
CA THR A 41 1.06 7.77 -2.30
C THR A 41 0.45 8.89 -1.46
N ALA A 42 0.57 8.83 -0.13
CA ALA A 42 0.04 9.86 0.74
C ALA A 42 0.79 11.19 0.69
N LYS A 43 2.10 11.17 0.41
CA LYS A 43 2.88 12.40 0.17
C LYS A 43 2.48 13.08 -1.13
N LEU A 44 2.08 12.29 -2.13
CA LEU A 44 1.72 12.79 -3.46
C LEU A 44 0.34 13.47 -3.44
N LEU A 45 -0.56 13.01 -2.59
CA LEU A 45 -1.94 13.50 -2.46
C LEU A 45 -2.05 14.63 -1.43
N ASN A 46 -2.92 15.60 -1.69
CA ASN A 46 -3.10 16.73 -0.78
C ASN A 46 -4.13 16.43 0.32
N TYR A 47 -3.84 15.44 1.17
CA TYR A 47 -4.75 15.00 2.22
C TYR A 47 -5.08 16.11 3.23
N MET A 48 -4.20 17.09 3.42
CA MET A 48 -4.38 18.19 4.38
C MET A 48 -5.56 19.12 4.03
N ILE A 49 -6.07 19.09 2.79
CA ILE A 49 -7.27 19.85 2.41
C ILE A 49 -8.50 19.36 3.19
N VAL A 50 -8.56 18.08 3.55
CA VAL A 50 -9.69 17.51 4.30
C VAL A 50 -9.48 17.81 5.78
N PRO A 51 -10.41 18.51 6.45
CA PRO A 51 -10.28 18.85 7.86
C PRO A 51 -10.65 17.65 8.74
N PHE A 52 -9.81 16.61 8.76
CA PHE A 52 -10.11 15.34 9.42
C PHE A 52 -10.54 15.44 10.89
N ALA A 53 -10.06 16.47 11.61
CA ALA A 53 -10.45 16.72 13.00
C ALA A 53 -11.94 17.07 13.18
N SER A 54 -12.58 17.63 12.16
CA SER A 54 -14.00 18.04 12.20
C SER A 54 -14.91 17.15 11.33
N VAL A 55 -14.36 16.12 10.68
CA VAL A 55 -15.13 15.23 9.81
C VAL A 55 -15.82 14.15 10.65
N THR A 56 -17.13 14.02 10.49
CA THR A 56 -17.95 12.98 11.14
C THR A 56 -18.24 11.82 10.20
N VAL A 57 -18.34 12.08 8.90
CA VAL A 57 -18.62 11.07 7.88
C VAL A 57 -17.75 11.32 6.65
N LEU A 58 -16.98 10.30 6.25
CA LEU A 58 -16.28 10.26 4.97
C LEU A 58 -17.07 9.41 3.98
N LYS A 59 -17.23 9.92 2.76
CA LYS A 59 -17.93 9.24 1.67
C LYS A 59 -17.01 9.12 0.47
N PHE A 60 -16.64 7.89 0.18
CA PHE A 60 -15.84 7.56 -0.98
C PHE A 60 -16.74 7.39 -2.20
N THR A 61 -16.41 8.12 -3.26
CA THR A 61 -17.05 7.96 -4.57
C THR A 61 -16.20 7.05 -5.45
N ARG A 62 -16.69 6.71 -6.64
CA ARG A 62 -15.90 5.95 -7.63
C ARG A 62 -14.64 6.70 -8.09
N THR A 63 -14.65 8.03 -7.97
CA THR A 63 -13.50 8.88 -8.28
C THR A 63 -12.58 9.00 -7.07
N LEU A 64 -11.39 8.39 -7.16
CA LEU A 64 -10.40 8.33 -6.09
C LEU A 64 -9.89 9.70 -5.61
N HIS A 65 -9.99 10.73 -6.46
CA HIS A 65 -9.44 12.06 -6.18
C HIS A 65 -10.43 13.03 -5.54
N THR A 66 -11.72 12.67 -5.46
CA THR A 66 -12.72 13.53 -4.84
C THR A 66 -13.24 12.84 -3.59
N VAL A 67 -12.93 13.44 -2.45
CA VAL A 67 -13.38 12.97 -1.14
C VAL A 67 -14.57 13.81 -0.73
N ASN A 68 -15.72 13.17 -0.53
CA ASN A 68 -16.89 13.85 0.01
C ASN A 68 -16.92 13.63 1.52
N PHE A 69 -17.31 14.65 2.29
CA PHE A 69 -17.36 14.57 3.73
C PHE A 69 -18.45 15.43 4.35
N LYS A 70 -18.90 15.02 5.53
CA LYS A 70 -19.77 15.80 6.40
C LYS A 70 -19.04 16.13 7.69
N THR A 71 -19.36 17.29 8.25
CA THR A 71 -18.88 17.76 9.56
C THR A 71 -19.92 17.55 10.67
N SER A 72 -21.12 17.12 10.31
CA SER A 72 -22.24 16.82 11.20
C SER A 72 -22.91 15.51 10.82
N HIS A 73 -23.58 14.87 11.78
CA HIS A 73 -24.42 13.69 11.52
C HIS A 73 -25.84 14.05 11.04
N ASP A 74 -26.17 15.34 10.95
CA ASP A 74 -27.45 15.77 10.42
C ASP A 74 -27.66 15.32 8.97
N LYS A 75 -28.88 14.88 8.68
CA LYS A 75 -29.29 14.37 7.38
C LYS A 75 -29.45 15.49 6.37
N PHE A 76 -29.83 16.68 6.82
CA PHE A 76 -30.10 17.84 5.95
C PHE A 76 -28.86 18.67 5.64
N GLU A 77 -27.76 18.46 6.38
CA GLU A 77 -26.49 19.13 6.13
C GLU A 77 -25.91 18.75 4.76
N PRO A 78 -25.51 19.76 3.95
CA PRO A 78 -24.94 19.54 2.63
C PRO A 78 -23.61 18.78 2.73
N GLU A 79 -23.35 17.94 1.73
CA GLU A 79 -22.06 17.25 1.61
C GLU A 79 -21.01 18.22 1.07
N ASN A 80 -19.87 18.31 1.77
CA ASN A 80 -18.70 19.00 1.28
C ASN A 80 -17.87 18.07 0.40
N SER A 81 -17.07 18.64 -0.52
CA SER A 81 -16.16 17.86 -1.35
C SER A 81 -14.78 18.49 -1.39
N ALA A 82 -13.75 17.66 -1.34
CA ALA A 82 -12.35 18.05 -1.49
C ALA A 82 -11.73 17.28 -2.65
N ASN A 83 -11.05 18.01 -3.54
CA ASN A 83 -10.27 17.40 -4.60
C ASN A 83 -8.82 17.24 -4.14
N ILE A 84 -8.41 16.00 -3.88
CA ILE A 84 -7.09 15.64 -3.35
C ILE A 84 -6.06 15.37 -4.46
N LYS A 85 -6.31 15.82 -5.70
CA LYS A 85 -5.36 15.69 -6.82
C LYS A 85 -3.96 16.20 -6.44
N PHE A 86 -2.98 15.65 -7.13
CA PHE A 86 -1.56 15.88 -6.91
C PHE A 86 -1.18 17.36 -6.87
N THR A 87 -0.31 17.72 -5.94
CA THR A 87 0.41 19.00 -5.97
C THR A 87 1.69 18.83 -6.77
N GLU A 88 1.84 19.56 -7.89
CA GLU A 88 3.01 19.48 -8.79
C GLU A 88 4.34 19.83 -8.12
N THR A 89 4.31 20.37 -6.90
CA THR A 89 5.48 20.85 -6.16
C THR A 89 6.45 19.75 -5.72
N SER A 90 6.05 18.47 -5.72
CA SER A 90 6.90 17.36 -5.23
C SER A 90 7.83 16.74 -6.29
N MET A 91 7.72 17.09 -7.57
CA MET A 91 8.43 16.40 -8.66
C MET A 91 9.81 17.00 -9.00
N ARG A 92 10.29 18.00 -8.25
CA ARG A 92 11.50 18.77 -8.63
C ARG A 92 12.85 18.17 -8.22
N ASP A 93 12.90 17.12 -7.39
CA ASP A 93 14.17 16.57 -6.88
C ASP A 93 14.35 15.07 -7.09
N SER A 94 14.53 14.65 -8.34
CA SER A 94 15.25 13.40 -8.61
C SER A 94 15.84 13.36 -10.02
N LYS A 95 16.82 14.23 -10.27
CA LYS A 95 17.82 14.05 -11.33
C LYS A 95 19.15 13.59 -10.70
N LYS A 96 19.18 12.39 -10.11
CA LYS A 96 20.44 11.74 -9.75
C LYS A 96 20.90 10.88 -10.92
N HIS A 97 22.01 11.29 -11.53
CA HIS A 97 22.73 10.62 -12.60
C HIS A 97 22.93 9.12 -12.32
N ILE A 98 22.41 8.27 -13.21
CA ILE A 98 22.83 6.87 -13.33
C ILE A 98 24.26 6.90 -13.88
N LYS A 99 25.26 6.72 -13.02
CA LYS A 99 26.62 6.40 -13.46
C LYS A 99 26.69 4.87 -13.61
N GLN A 100 26.54 4.38 -14.84
CA GLN A 100 26.78 2.98 -15.15
C GLN A 100 28.24 2.64 -14.77
N LYS A 101 28.44 1.81 -13.76
CA LYS A 101 29.73 1.19 -13.49
C LYS A 101 29.71 -0.21 -14.11
N LYS A 102 30.19 -0.30 -15.36
CA LYS A 102 30.62 -1.56 -15.96
C LYS A 102 31.78 -2.11 -15.13
N THR A 103 31.62 -3.26 -14.53
CA THR A 103 32.74 -4.16 -14.23
C THR A 103 32.29 -5.59 -14.50
N SER A 104 32.71 -6.10 -15.65
CA SER A 104 32.75 -7.52 -15.98
C SER A 104 33.71 -8.23 -15.02
N LYS A 105 33.22 -9.24 -14.29
CA LYS A 105 34.07 -10.30 -13.76
C LYS A 105 33.39 -11.64 -14.03
N THR A 106 33.92 -12.33 -15.03
CA THR A 106 33.71 -13.75 -15.32
C THR A 106 34.21 -14.56 -14.13
N ALA A 107 33.31 -15.22 -13.40
CA ALA A 107 33.70 -16.23 -12.43
C ALA A 107 33.66 -17.59 -13.12
N VAL A 108 34.81 -18.07 -13.54
CA VAL A 108 35.01 -19.47 -13.94
C VAL A 108 35.09 -20.27 -12.64
N LEU A 109 34.07 -21.07 -12.36
CA LEU A 109 34.17 -22.15 -11.38
C LEU A 109 34.37 -23.45 -12.15
N SER A 110 35.64 -23.77 -12.38
CA SER A 110 36.09 -25.11 -12.75
C SER A 110 36.85 -25.69 -11.57
N CYS A 111 36.33 -26.77 -10.99
CA CYS A 111 37.16 -27.74 -10.30
C CYS A 111 36.52 -29.12 -10.48
N SER A 112 37.11 -29.89 -11.41
CA SER A 112 37.12 -31.36 -11.41
C SER A 112 37.94 -31.82 -10.19
N LYS A 113 37.71 -32.98 -9.55
CA LYS A 113 37.44 -34.31 -10.07
C LYS A 113 36.92 -35.16 -8.90
#